data_AF-A0A1G9Z0J7-F1
#
_entry.id   AF-A0A1G9Z0J7-F1
#
_cell.length_a   1.000
_cell.length_b   1.000
_cell.length_c   1.000
_cell.angle_alpha   90.00
_cell.angle_beta   90.00
_cell.angle_gamma   90.00
#
_symmetry.space_group_name_H-M   'P 1'
#
loop_
_entity.id
_entity.type
_entity.pdbx_description
1 polymer ?
#
loop_
_entity_poly.entity_id
_entity_poly.type
_entity_poly.pdbx_seq_one_letter_code
_entity_poly.pdbx_strand_id
1 'polypeptide(L)'
;MGYWEDRQLQRFQQSEQRIEDYYRELQEAFERAQDAVTDTVNRFFSRYAKDNKISLSEARKALSFKEMQKFKGSLAEYEQLARESIGTFSLEVENLSTKARITRYEALQAEIKAILAQLYDTDYEQKAGGALKDIYTDNRHRIQFDYDQYTGFHHNFAQVNTQLVESLLKYPFNGLDFSERIWRQNADLNVKLKQALTTAFVQGKNTYDLSKQFAKVFDVKRSEAYRLLNTEAAFIQGQATADGYKETGVEQYEICATLDSHTSEICREQDGKVYETAKMVVGVNYPPFHPHCRTTTVPVIEGYDKSKDTRIARDPSTSKAVEVPAGMTYREWKASLVEKYGAAEMEALQNKEKSESKDFAQYQKYKAAIGGQVPKTFANFQELKYNNTEEWERLKGYFRYCEKYPQAQIEHYDIYRELHSKGIKNGAILPPEKVTSYILKDPAAKDPYHIMKRMAERNITDDEVHSFVDGALAMSSQWNGTRKVFYSPGGVTVVTKLGDDWIAKTVWSKADFDEQMQTIMEVIEKYVKGNN
;
A
#
# COMPACT_ATOMS: atom_id res chain seq x y z
N MET A 1 -9.23 13.63 -31.99
CA MET A 1 -8.45 12.43 -32.28
C MET A 1 -8.67 11.94 -33.71
N GLY A 2 -7.68 11.28 -34.32
CA GLY A 2 -7.87 10.53 -35.58
C GLY A 2 -8.77 9.31 -35.41
N TYR A 3 -9.37 8.84 -36.51
CA TYR A 3 -10.37 7.76 -36.45
C TYR A 3 -9.78 6.47 -35.87
N TRP A 4 -8.62 6.03 -36.37
CA TRP A 4 -8.01 4.76 -35.94
C TRP A 4 -7.38 4.85 -34.55
N GLU A 5 -6.84 6.01 -34.19
CA GLU A 5 -6.31 6.32 -32.86
C GLU A 5 -7.43 6.28 -31.81
N ASP A 6 -8.57 6.93 -32.09
CA ASP A 6 -9.72 6.95 -31.18
C ASP A 6 -10.29 5.53 -30.98
N ARG A 7 -10.46 4.77 -32.07
CA ARG A 7 -10.92 3.39 -31.99
C ARG A 7 -9.98 2.48 -31.21
N GLN A 8 -8.67 2.59 -31.44
CA GLN A 8 -7.70 1.78 -30.69
C GLN A 8 -7.67 2.17 -29.21
N LEU A 9 -7.74 3.46 -28.90
CA LEU A 9 -7.81 3.95 -27.52
C LEU A 9 -9.06 3.43 -26.80
N GLN A 10 -10.23 3.51 -27.44
CA GLN A 10 -11.49 3.00 -26.89
C GLN A 10 -11.40 1.49 -26.60
N ARG A 11 -10.83 0.70 -27.52
CA ARG A 11 -10.64 -0.75 -27.31
C ARG A 11 -9.68 -1.04 -26.15
N PHE A 12 -8.58 -0.30 -26.07
CA PHE A 12 -7.62 -0.44 -24.98
C PHE A 12 -8.24 -0.10 -23.63
N GLN A 13 -8.94 1.03 -23.51
CA GLN A 13 -9.63 1.44 -22.28
C GLN A 13 -10.69 0.43 -21.82
N GLN A 14 -11.49 -0.11 -22.75
CA GLN A 14 -12.49 -1.13 -22.40
C GLN A 14 -11.83 -2.43 -21.93
N SER A 15 -10.73 -2.83 -22.56
CA SER A 15 -9.95 -4.01 -22.15
C SER A 15 -9.34 -3.79 -20.76
N GLU A 16 -8.72 -2.63 -20.52
CA GLU A 16 -8.20 -2.24 -19.20
C GLU A 16 -9.30 -2.26 -18.13
N GLN A 17 -10.47 -1.69 -18.41
CA GLN A 17 -11.58 -1.69 -17.45
C GLN A 17 -12.03 -3.11 -17.06
N ARG A 18 -12.15 -4.02 -18.04
CA ARG A 18 -12.47 -5.43 -17.75
C ARG A 18 -11.39 -6.12 -16.93
N ILE A 19 -10.12 -5.84 -17.20
CA ILE A 19 -8.99 -6.36 -16.42
C ILE A 19 -9.02 -5.82 -14.98
N GLU A 20 -9.35 -4.53 -14.80
CA GLU A 20 -9.49 -3.92 -13.48
C GLU A 20 -10.64 -4.55 -12.69
N ASP A 21 -11.78 -4.81 -13.32
CA ASP A 21 -12.90 -5.53 -12.71
C ASP A 21 -12.45 -6.91 -12.21
N TYR A 22 -11.82 -7.69 -13.08
CA TYR A 22 -11.32 -9.01 -12.70
C TYR A 22 -10.21 -8.93 -11.63
N TYR A 23 -9.35 -7.91 -11.69
CA TYR A 23 -8.31 -7.72 -10.69
C TYR A 23 -8.89 -7.44 -9.30
N ARG A 24 -9.99 -6.70 -9.20
CA ARG A 24 -10.69 -6.50 -7.92
C ARG A 24 -11.14 -7.84 -7.33
N GLU A 25 -11.77 -8.69 -8.14
CA GLU A 25 -12.19 -10.02 -7.69
C GLU A 25 -11.00 -10.90 -7.26
N LEU A 26 -9.90 -10.86 -8.03
CA LEU A 26 -8.67 -11.59 -7.70
C LEU A 26 -8.06 -11.07 -6.40
N GLN A 27 -8.05 -9.76 -6.17
CA GLN A 27 -7.57 -9.17 -4.92
C GLN A 27 -8.37 -9.70 -3.73
N GLU A 28 -9.70 -9.72 -3.83
CA GLU A 28 -10.55 -10.30 -2.78
C GLU A 28 -10.26 -11.79 -2.58
N ALA A 29 -9.97 -12.55 -3.64
CA ALA A 29 -9.58 -13.96 -3.52
C ALA A 29 -8.26 -14.15 -2.75
N PHE A 30 -7.26 -13.33 -3.03
CA PHE A 30 -6.00 -13.34 -2.28
C PHE A 30 -6.21 -12.98 -0.81
N GLU A 31 -7.08 -12.01 -0.50
CA GLU A 31 -7.45 -11.63 0.87
C GLU A 31 -8.17 -12.78 1.59
N ARG A 32 -9.18 -13.39 0.96
CA ARG A 32 -9.87 -14.58 1.49
C ARG A 32 -8.90 -15.74 1.76
N ALA A 33 -7.98 -16.01 0.84
CA ALA A 33 -7.01 -17.08 1.00
C ALA A 33 -6.00 -16.79 2.13
N GLN A 34 -5.57 -15.53 2.27
CA GLN A 34 -4.72 -15.10 3.38
C GLN A 34 -5.41 -15.32 4.73
N ASP A 35 -6.68 -14.94 4.84
CA ASP A 35 -7.47 -15.09 6.05
C ASP A 35 -7.71 -16.58 6.35
N ALA A 36 -8.09 -17.37 5.35
CA ALA A 36 -8.27 -18.82 5.50
C ALA A 36 -6.99 -19.54 5.96
N VAL A 37 -5.82 -19.16 5.42
CA VAL A 37 -4.53 -19.69 5.87
C VAL A 37 -4.24 -19.29 7.32
N THR A 38 -4.47 -18.02 7.66
CA THR A 38 -4.26 -17.50 9.00
C THR A 38 -5.16 -18.20 10.02
N ASP A 39 -6.43 -18.39 9.70
CA ASP A 39 -7.40 -19.08 10.53
C ASP A 39 -7.10 -20.57 10.67
N THR A 40 -6.61 -21.20 9.61
CA THR A 40 -6.18 -22.60 9.65
C THR A 40 -5.01 -22.78 10.62
N VAL A 41 -4.03 -21.89 10.60
CA VAL A 41 -2.93 -21.89 11.57
C VAL A 41 -3.42 -21.57 12.99
N ASN A 42 -4.32 -20.60 13.17
CA ASN A 42 -4.86 -20.27 14.48
C ASN A 42 -5.68 -21.43 15.09
N ARG A 43 -6.53 -22.08 14.29
CA ARG A 43 -7.29 -23.28 14.69
C ARG A 43 -6.38 -24.42 15.09
N PHE A 44 -5.27 -24.60 14.37
CA PHE A 44 -4.25 -25.58 14.74
C PHE A 44 -3.70 -25.36 16.15
N PHE A 45 -3.28 -24.13 16.47
CA PHE A 45 -2.80 -23.79 17.82
C PHE A 45 -3.87 -23.95 18.89
N SER A 46 -5.11 -23.55 18.60
CA SER A 46 -6.24 -23.69 19.53
C SER A 46 -6.57 -25.16 19.84
N ARG A 47 -6.59 -26.02 18.82
CA ARG A 47 -6.79 -27.46 19.01
C ARG A 47 -5.65 -28.09 19.80
N TYR A 48 -4.40 -27.73 19.50
CA TYR A 48 -3.25 -28.19 20.28
C TYR A 48 -3.33 -27.79 21.76
N ALA A 49 -3.72 -26.54 22.04
CA ALA A 49 -3.90 -26.07 23.41
C ALA A 49 -4.95 -26.90 24.17
N LYS A 50 -6.10 -27.13 23.53
CA LYS A 50 -7.21 -27.92 24.08
C LYS A 50 -6.78 -29.37 24.35
N ASP A 51 -6.16 -30.03 23.39
CA ASP A 51 -5.73 -31.44 23.51
C ASP A 51 -4.74 -31.65 24.65
N ASN A 52 -3.84 -30.68 24.86
CA ASN A 52 -2.79 -30.77 25.88
C ASN A 52 -3.20 -30.13 27.21
N LYS A 53 -4.43 -29.60 27.32
CA LYS A 53 -4.93 -28.90 28.51
C LYS A 53 -4.01 -27.77 28.98
N ILE A 54 -3.39 -27.09 28.03
CA ILE A 54 -2.52 -25.93 28.25
C ILE A 54 -3.23 -24.68 27.73
N SER A 55 -2.86 -23.51 28.24
CA SER A 55 -3.37 -22.26 27.70
C SER A 55 -2.90 -22.05 26.26
N LEU A 56 -3.63 -21.24 25.49
CA LEU A 56 -3.21 -20.89 24.12
C LEU A 56 -1.84 -20.19 24.11
N SER A 57 -1.50 -19.45 25.16
CA SER A 57 -0.19 -18.83 25.35
C SER A 57 0.91 -19.88 25.56
N GLU A 58 0.63 -20.91 26.36
CA GLU A 58 1.54 -22.04 26.56
C GLU A 58 1.66 -22.90 25.31
N ALA A 59 0.58 -23.19 24.60
CA ALA A 59 0.62 -23.88 23.30
C ALA A 59 1.53 -23.15 22.31
N ARG A 60 1.42 -21.82 22.23
CA ARG A 60 2.28 -20.98 21.39
C ARG A 60 3.75 -21.00 21.78
N LYS A 61 4.08 -21.25 23.06
CA LYS A 61 5.47 -21.30 23.58
C LYS A 61 6.07 -22.70 23.62
N ALA A 62 5.24 -23.72 23.86
CA ALA A 62 5.64 -25.10 24.10
C ALA A 62 5.90 -25.89 22.81
N LEU A 63 5.41 -25.43 21.66
CA LEU A 63 5.54 -26.14 20.39
C LEU A 63 6.93 -25.95 19.77
N SER A 64 7.87 -26.84 20.09
CA SER A 64 9.10 -26.95 19.30
C SER A 64 8.88 -27.77 18.02
N PHE A 65 9.57 -27.40 16.92
CA PHE A 65 9.49 -28.13 15.63
C PHE A 65 9.82 -29.63 15.77
N LYS A 66 10.70 -30.00 16.71
CA LYS A 66 11.10 -31.40 16.99
C LYS A 66 10.01 -32.22 17.66
N GLU A 67 9.12 -31.62 18.44
CA GLU A 67 8.00 -32.32 19.08
C GLU A 67 6.86 -32.56 18.08
N MET A 68 6.60 -31.60 17.18
CA MET A 68 5.60 -31.78 16.12
C MET A 68 5.94 -32.87 15.12
N GLN A 69 7.21 -33.01 14.71
CA GLN A 69 7.62 -34.09 13.80
C GLN A 69 7.48 -35.48 14.41
N LYS A 70 7.41 -35.59 15.73
CA LYS A 70 7.26 -36.86 16.45
C LYS A 70 5.80 -37.18 16.78
N PHE A 71 4.90 -36.22 16.63
CA PHE A 71 3.49 -36.35 17.05
C PHE A 71 2.62 -36.88 15.90
N LYS A 72 2.20 -38.15 16.01
CA LYS A 72 1.25 -38.79 15.08
C LYS A 72 -0.19 -38.59 15.59
N GLY A 73 -1.02 -37.90 14.81
CA GLY A 73 -2.42 -37.63 15.13
C GLY A 73 -3.38 -38.73 14.65
N SER A 74 -4.61 -38.75 15.18
CA SER A 74 -5.61 -39.81 14.99
C SER A 74 -6.33 -39.73 13.64
N LEU A 75 -6.29 -40.87 12.94
CA LEU A 75 -6.84 -41.19 11.61
C LEU A 75 -8.25 -40.64 11.29
N ALA A 76 -9.14 -40.52 12.28
CA ALA A 76 -10.57 -40.28 12.08
C ALA A 76 -10.94 -38.86 11.58
N GLU A 77 -10.17 -37.81 11.90
CA GLU A 77 -10.47 -36.44 11.44
C GLU A 77 -10.03 -36.20 9.98
N TYR A 78 -9.06 -36.96 9.49
CA TYR A 78 -8.56 -36.85 8.11
C TYR A 78 -9.45 -37.54 7.10
N GLU A 79 -10.10 -38.64 7.48
CA GLU A 79 -11.08 -39.34 6.64
C GLU A 79 -12.28 -38.47 6.29
N GLN A 80 -12.65 -37.53 7.17
CA GLN A 80 -13.75 -36.61 6.94
C GLN A 80 -13.37 -35.46 5.99
N LEU A 81 -12.21 -34.84 6.19
CA LEU A 81 -11.69 -33.80 5.29
C LEU A 81 -11.47 -34.33 3.86
N ALA A 82 -10.98 -35.57 3.71
CA ALA A 82 -10.81 -36.22 2.41
C ALA A 82 -12.15 -36.55 1.72
N ARG A 83 -13.21 -36.80 2.50
CA ARG A 83 -14.57 -37.03 1.98
C ARG A 83 -15.28 -35.73 1.59
N GLU A 84 -14.91 -34.60 2.18
CA GLU A 84 -15.50 -33.30 1.89
C GLU A 84 -14.88 -32.62 0.65
N SER A 85 -13.70 -33.07 0.20
CA SER A 85 -12.98 -32.56 -0.98
C SER A 85 -13.27 -33.28 -2.31
N ILE A 86 -14.49 -33.79 -2.52
CA ILE A 86 -14.83 -34.54 -3.75
C ILE A 86 -15.05 -33.59 -4.93
N GLY A 87 -14.07 -33.53 -5.84
CA GLY A 87 -14.20 -32.88 -7.15
C GLY A 87 -12.86 -32.46 -7.74
N THR A 88 -12.19 -33.39 -8.43
CA THR A 88 -10.94 -33.25 -9.21
C THR A 88 -9.61 -33.02 -8.45
N PHE A 89 -8.79 -34.10 -8.49
CA PHE A 89 -7.35 -34.20 -8.20
C PHE A 89 -6.92 -34.26 -6.72
N SER A 90 -6.15 -35.23 -6.23
CA SER A 90 -5.18 -36.11 -6.90
C SER A 90 -5.01 -37.46 -6.18
N LEU A 91 -4.56 -38.49 -6.94
CA LEU A 91 -4.04 -39.78 -6.44
C LEU A 91 -2.92 -39.62 -5.39
N GLU A 92 -2.39 -38.41 -5.19
CA GLU A 92 -1.40 -38.09 -4.17
C GLU A 92 -2.04 -38.06 -2.77
N VAL A 93 -3.28 -37.58 -2.64
CA VAL A 93 -4.05 -37.56 -1.37
C VAL A 93 -4.45 -38.97 -0.94
N GLU A 94 -4.79 -39.83 -1.89
CA GLU A 94 -5.14 -41.23 -1.65
C GLU A 94 -3.91 -42.08 -1.27
N ASN A 95 -2.74 -41.78 -1.87
CA ASN A 95 -1.47 -42.37 -1.46
C ASN A 95 -0.91 -41.79 -0.15
N LEU A 96 -1.28 -40.56 0.22
CA LEU A 96 -0.94 -39.93 1.49
C LEU A 96 -1.76 -40.51 2.66
N SER A 97 -3.05 -40.83 2.45
CA SER A 97 -3.92 -41.43 3.46
C SER A 97 -3.56 -42.89 3.76
N THR A 98 -3.12 -43.65 2.76
CA THR A 98 -2.79 -45.09 2.89
C THR A 98 -1.53 -45.36 3.73
N LYS A 99 -0.76 -44.31 4.11
CA LYS A 99 0.54 -44.45 4.79
C LYS A 99 0.59 -44.03 6.26
N ALA A 100 -0.50 -43.70 6.97
CA ALA A 100 -0.60 -43.60 8.45
C ALA A 100 0.63 -43.04 9.23
N ARG A 101 1.40 -42.11 8.64
CA ARG A 101 2.70 -41.60 9.13
C ARG A 101 2.81 -40.08 9.04
N ILE A 102 1.73 -39.39 8.68
CA ILE A 102 1.72 -37.94 8.52
C ILE A 102 1.67 -37.28 9.91
N THR A 103 2.59 -36.35 10.15
CA THR A 103 2.68 -35.54 11.37
C THR A 103 1.60 -34.45 11.35
N ARG A 104 1.17 -33.96 12.53
CA ARG A 104 0.24 -32.82 12.63
C ARG A 104 0.69 -31.60 11.81
N TYR A 105 2.00 -31.41 11.66
CA TYR A 105 2.59 -30.35 10.85
C TYR A 105 2.40 -30.57 9.34
N GLU A 106 2.63 -31.79 8.84
CA GLU A 106 2.45 -32.10 7.42
C GLU A 106 0.98 -31.99 7.01
N ALA A 107 0.06 -32.31 7.91
CA ALA A 107 -1.36 -32.08 7.69
C ALA A 107 -1.73 -30.60 7.63
N LEU A 108 -1.21 -29.78 8.55
CA LEU A 108 -1.38 -28.33 8.47
C LEU A 108 -0.86 -27.77 7.12
N GLN A 109 0.27 -28.30 6.63
CA GLN A 109 0.78 -27.95 5.31
C GLN A 109 -0.15 -28.39 4.17
N ALA A 110 -0.79 -29.55 4.28
CA ALA A 110 -1.75 -30.01 3.29
C ALA A 110 -3.01 -29.12 3.25
N GLU A 111 -3.55 -28.72 4.41
CA GLU A 111 -4.68 -27.78 4.49
C GLU A 111 -4.32 -26.42 3.86
N ILE A 112 -3.14 -25.88 4.15
CA ILE A 112 -2.65 -24.64 3.51
C ILE A 112 -2.51 -24.83 1.99
N LYS A 113 -1.93 -25.94 1.54
CA LYS A 113 -1.79 -26.23 0.11
C LYS A 113 -3.14 -26.29 -0.61
N ALA A 114 -4.17 -26.87 0.03
CA ALA A 114 -5.52 -26.94 -0.56
C ALA A 114 -6.13 -25.55 -0.73
N ILE A 115 -5.98 -24.66 0.27
CA ILE A 115 -6.43 -23.27 0.16
C ILE A 115 -5.72 -22.55 -1.00
N LEU A 116 -4.40 -22.76 -1.14
CA LEU A 116 -3.64 -22.16 -2.22
C LEU A 116 -3.99 -22.75 -3.59
N ALA A 117 -4.26 -24.06 -3.68
CA ALA A 117 -4.72 -24.68 -4.90
C ALA A 117 -6.05 -24.08 -5.37
N GLN A 118 -7.02 -23.90 -4.46
CA GLN A 118 -8.29 -23.23 -4.76
C GLN A 118 -8.09 -21.80 -5.29
N LEU A 119 -7.22 -21.02 -4.64
CA LEU A 119 -6.88 -19.65 -5.08
C LEU A 119 -6.29 -19.64 -6.49
N TYR A 120 -5.32 -20.51 -6.77
CA TYR A 120 -4.54 -20.46 -8.00
C TYR A 120 -5.22 -21.13 -9.19
N ASP A 121 -5.90 -22.26 -8.99
CA ASP A 121 -6.61 -22.97 -10.05
C ASP A 121 -7.93 -22.27 -10.38
N THR A 122 -8.82 -22.13 -9.40
CA THR A 122 -10.17 -21.59 -9.66
C THR A 122 -10.19 -20.07 -9.74
N ASP A 123 -9.74 -19.38 -8.70
CA ASP A 123 -9.90 -17.92 -8.63
C ASP A 123 -8.95 -17.18 -9.59
N TYR A 124 -7.79 -17.78 -9.88
CA TYR A 124 -6.80 -17.19 -10.76
C TYR A 124 -6.82 -17.79 -12.17
N GLU A 125 -6.35 -19.02 -12.38
CA GLU A 125 -6.16 -19.59 -13.73
C GLU A 125 -7.45 -19.67 -14.55
N GLN A 126 -8.49 -20.30 -14.01
CA GLN A 126 -9.75 -20.51 -14.74
C GLN A 126 -10.46 -19.19 -15.03
N LYS A 127 -10.62 -18.33 -14.03
CA LYS A 127 -11.29 -17.02 -14.21
C LYS A 127 -10.49 -16.07 -15.09
N ALA A 128 -9.17 -15.99 -14.92
CA ALA A 128 -8.33 -15.17 -15.80
C ALA A 128 -8.35 -15.69 -17.23
N GLY A 129 -8.26 -17.00 -17.44
CA GLY A 129 -8.37 -17.62 -18.76
C GLY A 129 -9.70 -17.29 -19.45
N GLY A 130 -10.81 -17.31 -18.70
CA GLY A 130 -12.12 -16.85 -19.16
C GLY A 130 -12.13 -15.38 -19.56
N ALA A 131 -11.65 -14.49 -18.68
CA ALA A 131 -11.57 -13.06 -18.95
C ALA A 131 -10.71 -12.72 -20.17
N LEU A 132 -9.55 -13.38 -20.33
CA LEU A 132 -8.66 -13.21 -21.47
C LEU A 132 -9.32 -13.66 -22.78
N LYS A 133 -10.12 -14.73 -22.74
CA LYS A 133 -10.91 -15.20 -23.88
C LYS A 133 -12.01 -14.21 -24.27
N ASP A 134 -12.67 -13.61 -23.30
CA ASP A 134 -13.70 -12.59 -23.54
C ASP A 134 -13.07 -11.30 -24.12
N ILE A 135 -11.90 -10.89 -23.61
CA ILE A 135 -11.13 -9.76 -24.15
C ILE A 135 -10.74 -10.03 -25.60
N TYR A 136 -10.18 -11.19 -25.90
CA TYR A 136 -9.80 -11.56 -27.27
C TYR A 136 -10.99 -11.48 -28.23
N THR A 137 -12.11 -12.11 -27.84
CA THR A 137 -13.32 -12.21 -28.65
C THR A 137 -13.94 -10.84 -28.92
N ASP A 138 -14.10 -10.03 -27.87
CA ASP A 138 -14.68 -8.68 -27.96
C ASP A 138 -13.80 -7.75 -28.81
N ASN A 139 -12.48 -7.76 -28.58
CA ASN A 139 -11.55 -6.90 -29.30
C ASN A 139 -11.54 -7.22 -30.80
N ARG A 140 -11.50 -8.52 -31.14
CA ARG A 140 -11.53 -9.00 -32.52
C ARG A 140 -12.82 -8.61 -33.25
N HIS A 141 -13.99 -8.83 -32.64
CA HIS A 141 -15.26 -8.42 -33.25
C HIS A 141 -15.34 -6.91 -33.47
N ARG A 142 -14.79 -6.10 -32.56
CA ARG A 142 -14.77 -4.63 -32.72
C ARG A 142 -13.88 -4.19 -33.86
N ILE A 143 -12.70 -4.79 -34.03
CA ILE A 143 -11.80 -4.47 -35.15
C ILE A 143 -12.49 -4.75 -36.47
N GLN A 144 -13.15 -5.92 -36.59
CA GLN A 144 -13.93 -6.30 -37.76
C GLN A 144 -15.05 -5.28 -38.03
N PHE A 145 -15.81 -4.91 -37.00
CA PHE A 145 -16.88 -3.92 -37.11
C PHE A 145 -16.35 -2.54 -37.55
N ASP A 146 -15.27 -2.05 -36.93
CA ASP A 146 -14.70 -0.75 -37.27
C ASP A 146 -14.16 -0.72 -38.71
N TYR A 147 -13.59 -1.84 -39.17
CA TYR A 147 -13.16 -1.98 -40.55
C TYR A 147 -14.33 -1.99 -41.53
N ASP A 148 -15.38 -2.76 -41.27
CA ASP A 148 -16.61 -2.76 -42.09
C ASP A 148 -17.25 -1.38 -42.16
N GLN A 149 -17.29 -0.65 -41.04
CA GLN A 149 -17.79 0.72 -40.99
C GLN A 149 -16.94 1.68 -41.82
N TYR A 150 -15.61 1.49 -41.83
CA TYR A 150 -14.69 2.32 -42.60
C TYR A 150 -14.77 2.04 -44.10
N THR A 151 -14.81 0.78 -44.51
CA THR A 151 -14.86 0.38 -45.94
C THR A 151 -16.26 0.48 -46.53
N GLY A 152 -17.30 0.51 -45.69
CA GLY A 152 -18.71 0.50 -46.10
C GLY A 152 -19.18 -0.84 -46.67
N PHE A 153 -18.38 -1.92 -46.51
CA PHE A 153 -18.70 -3.26 -47.00
C PHE A 153 -18.60 -4.28 -45.87
N HIS A 154 -19.66 -5.08 -45.71
CA HIS A 154 -19.68 -6.14 -44.69
C HIS A 154 -18.98 -7.39 -45.20
N HIS A 155 -17.86 -7.76 -44.56
CA HIS A 155 -17.20 -9.02 -44.81
C HIS A 155 -17.75 -10.14 -43.90
N ASN A 156 -17.90 -11.35 -44.44
CA ASN A 156 -18.20 -12.54 -43.63
C ASN A 156 -16.91 -12.99 -42.93
N PHE A 157 -16.72 -12.59 -41.69
CA PHE A 157 -15.58 -13.02 -40.89
C PHE A 157 -15.78 -14.41 -40.28
N ALA A 158 -14.69 -15.17 -40.13
CA ALA A 158 -14.71 -16.44 -39.41
C ALA A 158 -15.02 -16.21 -37.93
N GLN A 159 -15.87 -17.06 -37.35
CA GLN A 159 -16.16 -17.04 -35.92
C GLN A 159 -14.87 -17.22 -35.10
N VAL A 160 -14.83 -16.59 -33.91
CA VAL A 160 -13.71 -16.70 -32.99
C VAL A 160 -13.53 -18.14 -32.56
N ASN A 161 -12.40 -18.72 -32.96
CA ASN A 161 -12.01 -20.08 -32.60
C ASN A 161 -11.51 -20.08 -31.15
N THR A 162 -12.25 -20.73 -30.26
CA THR A 162 -11.89 -20.81 -28.83
C THR A 162 -10.54 -21.49 -28.59
N GLN A 163 -10.16 -22.44 -29.45
CA GLN A 163 -8.89 -23.15 -29.39
C GLN A 163 -7.70 -22.24 -29.77
N LEU A 164 -7.95 -21.16 -30.52
CA LEU A 164 -6.93 -20.16 -30.82
C LEU A 164 -6.50 -19.43 -29.55
N VAL A 165 -7.44 -18.97 -28.72
CA VAL A 165 -7.11 -18.31 -27.45
C VAL A 165 -6.34 -19.26 -26.53
N GLU A 166 -6.76 -20.52 -26.43
CA GLU A 166 -6.03 -21.53 -25.64
C GLU A 166 -4.60 -21.74 -26.16
N SER A 167 -4.39 -21.70 -27.48
CA SER A 167 -3.05 -21.76 -28.06
C SER A 167 -2.21 -20.53 -27.75
N LEU A 168 -2.83 -19.34 -27.69
CA LEU A 168 -2.15 -18.10 -27.30
C LEU A 168 -1.75 -18.10 -25.82
N LEU A 169 -2.61 -18.61 -24.94
CA LEU A 169 -2.28 -18.75 -23.51
C LEU A 169 -1.13 -19.74 -23.27
N LYS A 170 -0.99 -20.74 -24.15
CA LYS A 170 0.12 -21.71 -24.17
C LYS A 170 1.36 -21.19 -24.89
N TYR A 171 1.30 -20.03 -25.54
CA TYR A 171 2.42 -19.50 -26.31
C TYR A 171 3.40 -18.76 -25.39
N PRO A 172 4.66 -19.24 -25.26
CA PRO A 172 5.60 -18.69 -24.29
C PRO A 172 6.33 -17.47 -24.86
N PHE A 173 5.61 -16.38 -25.17
CA PHE A 173 6.19 -15.18 -25.81
C PHE A 173 7.30 -14.49 -25.00
N ASN A 174 7.47 -14.90 -23.75
CA ASN A 174 8.38 -14.37 -22.75
C ASN A 174 8.98 -15.50 -21.89
N GLY A 175 9.09 -16.70 -22.48
CA GLY A 175 9.86 -17.84 -21.97
C GLY A 175 9.09 -18.91 -21.19
N LEU A 176 7.86 -18.63 -20.76
CA LEU A 176 6.96 -19.60 -20.09
C LEU A 176 5.52 -19.29 -20.49
N ASP A 177 4.68 -20.31 -20.53
CA ASP A 177 3.25 -20.10 -20.75
C ASP A 177 2.53 -19.54 -19.50
N PHE A 178 1.28 -19.12 -19.69
CA PHE A 178 0.49 -18.46 -18.65
C PHE A 178 0.28 -19.35 -17.42
N SER A 179 -0.13 -20.59 -17.64
CA SER A 179 -0.39 -21.58 -16.59
C SER A 179 0.88 -21.88 -15.78
N GLU A 180 2.00 -22.14 -16.45
CA GLU A 180 3.28 -22.41 -15.79
C GLU A 180 3.71 -21.26 -14.86
N ARG A 181 3.44 -20.02 -15.24
CA ARG A 181 3.77 -18.83 -14.42
C ARG A 181 2.89 -18.74 -13.18
N ILE A 182 1.60 -19.00 -13.33
CA ILE A 182 0.64 -19.07 -12.22
C ILE A 182 1.09 -20.15 -11.22
N TRP A 183 1.38 -21.36 -11.71
CA TRP A 183 1.78 -22.48 -10.85
C TRP A 183 3.15 -22.29 -10.20
N ARG A 184 4.11 -21.63 -10.88
CA ARG A 184 5.37 -21.21 -10.25
C ARG A 184 5.15 -20.21 -9.12
N GLN A 185 4.21 -19.28 -9.30
CA GLN A 185 3.86 -18.32 -8.26
C GLN A 185 3.24 -19.02 -7.03
N ASN A 186 2.33 -19.98 -7.25
CA ASN A 186 1.76 -20.82 -6.21
C ASN A 186 2.86 -21.59 -5.45
N ALA A 187 3.79 -22.22 -6.17
CA ALA A 187 4.89 -22.96 -5.58
C ALA A 187 5.78 -22.07 -4.68
N ASP A 188 6.13 -20.85 -5.14
CA ASP A 188 6.91 -19.90 -4.35
C ASP A 188 6.15 -19.42 -3.11
N LEU A 189 4.84 -19.14 -3.22
CA LEU A 189 4.00 -18.79 -2.05
C LEU A 189 4.00 -19.93 -1.03
N ASN A 190 3.78 -21.17 -1.48
CA ASN A 190 3.83 -22.36 -0.63
C ASN A 190 5.16 -22.49 0.13
N VAL A 191 6.29 -22.29 -0.56
CA VAL A 191 7.62 -22.33 0.05
C VAL A 191 7.77 -21.23 1.10
N LYS A 192 7.37 -20.00 0.79
CA LYS A 192 7.46 -18.86 1.71
C LYS A 192 6.59 -19.03 2.97
N LEU A 193 5.34 -19.51 2.81
CA LEU A 193 4.47 -19.80 3.96
C LEU A 193 5.05 -20.93 4.82
N LYS A 194 5.56 -22.00 4.19
CA LYS A 194 6.24 -23.09 4.90
C LYS A 194 7.45 -22.61 5.68
N GLN A 195 8.28 -21.75 5.09
CA GLN A 195 9.45 -21.17 5.76
C GLN A 195 9.05 -20.27 6.93
N ALA A 196 8.07 -19.39 6.76
CA ALA A 196 7.57 -18.51 7.82
C ALA A 196 6.99 -19.31 8.98
N LEU A 197 6.17 -20.33 8.66
CA LEU A 197 5.59 -21.24 9.65
C LEU A 197 6.68 -22.02 10.42
N THR A 198 7.64 -22.62 9.71
CA THR A 198 8.78 -23.34 10.33
C THR A 198 9.58 -22.43 11.24
N THR A 199 9.88 -21.21 10.78
CA THR A 199 10.63 -20.21 11.54
C THR A 199 9.88 -19.82 12.81
N ALA A 200 8.56 -19.61 12.71
CA ALA A 200 7.74 -19.29 13.87
C ALA A 200 7.77 -20.42 14.91
N PHE A 201 7.67 -21.69 14.48
CA PHE A 201 7.78 -22.85 15.36
C PHE A 201 9.16 -23.00 16.00
N VAL A 202 10.25 -22.73 15.27
CA VAL A 202 11.61 -22.84 15.82
C VAL A 202 11.91 -21.72 16.82
N GLN A 203 11.42 -20.51 16.55
CA GLN A 203 11.73 -19.31 17.34
C GLN A 203 10.71 -19.05 18.46
N GLY A 204 9.61 -19.81 18.55
CA GLY A 204 8.51 -19.54 19.47
C GLY A 204 7.83 -18.19 19.21
N LYS A 205 7.82 -17.72 17.94
CA LYS A 205 7.15 -16.47 17.57
C LYS A 205 5.65 -16.61 17.74
N ASN A 206 5.01 -15.56 18.23
CA ASN A 206 3.57 -15.55 18.41
C ASN A 206 2.83 -15.59 17.04
N THR A 207 1.55 -15.98 17.07
CA THR A 207 0.73 -16.07 15.87
C THR A 207 0.48 -14.72 15.20
N TYR A 208 0.52 -13.63 15.95
CA TYR A 208 0.33 -12.27 15.42
C TYR A 208 1.47 -11.84 14.49
N ASP A 209 2.73 -12.12 14.87
CA ASP A 209 3.90 -11.87 14.04
C ASP A 209 3.92 -12.77 12.79
N LEU A 210 3.35 -13.97 12.90
CA LEU A 210 3.17 -14.88 11.75
C LEU A 210 2.10 -14.36 10.80
N SER A 211 0.94 -13.90 11.29
CA SER A 211 -0.09 -13.26 10.48
C SER A 211 0.44 -12.04 9.73
N LYS A 212 1.25 -11.19 10.38
CA LYS A 212 1.92 -10.06 9.71
C LYS A 212 2.87 -10.50 8.59
N GLN A 213 3.61 -11.58 8.81
CA GLN A 213 4.49 -12.14 7.78
C GLN A 213 3.70 -12.72 6.61
N PHE A 214 2.62 -13.45 6.88
CA PHE A 214 1.72 -13.95 5.84
C PHE A 214 1.13 -12.80 5.02
N ALA A 215 0.58 -11.78 5.68
CA ALA A 215 0.05 -10.60 4.99
C ALA A 215 1.06 -9.97 4.04
N LYS A 216 2.32 -9.81 4.47
CA LYS A 216 3.39 -9.30 3.60
C LYS A 216 3.69 -10.21 2.41
N VAL A 217 3.69 -11.52 2.59
CA VAL A 217 3.95 -12.48 1.51
C VAL A 217 2.79 -12.51 0.51
N PHE A 218 1.55 -12.52 0.99
CA PHE A 218 0.34 -12.46 0.16
C PHE A 218 0.25 -11.14 -0.62
N ASP A 219 0.59 -10.01 0.00
CA ASP A 219 0.63 -8.70 -0.65
C ASP A 219 1.56 -8.66 -1.87
N VAL A 220 2.78 -9.21 -1.70
CA VAL A 220 3.75 -9.35 -2.81
C VAL A 220 3.20 -10.26 -3.90
N LYS A 221 2.59 -11.39 -3.54
CA LYS A 221 2.05 -12.37 -4.50
C LYS A 221 0.86 -11.82 -5.27
N ARG A 222 0.00 -11.06 -4.61
CA ARG A 222 -1.11 -10.35 -5.25
C ARG A 222 -0.59 -9.32 -6.28
N SER A 223 0.44 -8.55 -5.93
CA SER A 223 1.06 -7.59 -6.87
C SER A 223 1.71 -8.28 -8.06
N GLU A 224 2.41 -9.40 -7.84
CA GLU A 224 2.96 -10.21 -8.92
C GLU A 224 1.86 -10.80 -9.83
N ALA A 225 0.73 -11.23 -9.25
CA ALA A 225 -0.41 -11.77 -9.99
C ALA A 225 -1.06 -10.70 -10.87
N TYR A 226 -1.25 -9.49 -10.32
CA TYR A 226 -1.70 -8.33 -11.10
C TYR A 226 -0.79 -8.06 -12.30
N ARG A 227 0.53 -8.03 -12.08
CA ARG A 227 1.52 -7.80 -13.14
C ARG A 227 1.43 -8.84 -14.24
N LEU A 228 1.32 -10.12 -13.86
CA LEU A 228 1.18 -11.20 -14.83
C LEU A 228 -0.10 -11.02 -15.65
N LEU A 229 -1.25 -10.89 -14.97
CA LEU A 229 -2.55 -10.70 -15.62
C LEU A 229 -2.55 -9.56 -16.64
N ASN A 230 -2.05 -8.37 -16.26
CA ASN A 230 -1.96 -7.22 -17.17
C ASN A 230 -1.10 -7.50 -18.39
N THR A 231 0.03 -8.18 -18.19
CA THR A 231 0.98 -8.48 -19.28
C THR A 231 0.37 -9.47 -20.27
N GLU A 232 -0.32 -10.49 -19.77
CA GLU A 232 -1.00 -11.49 -20.60
C GLU A 232 -2.19 -10.87 -21.33
N ALA A 233 -2.94 -9.98 -20.68
CA ALA A 233 -4.04 -9.28 -21.33
C ALA A 233 -3.57 -8.33 -22.43
N ALA A 234 -2.49 -7.58 -22.21
CA ALA A 234 -1.87 -6.76 -23.25
C ALA A 234 -1.38 -7.60 -24.44
N PHE A 235 -0.81 -8.79 -24.17
CA PHE A 235 -0.43 -9.74 -25.21
C PHE A 235 -1.65 -10.24 -26.01
N ILE A 236 -2.70 -10.71 -25.33
CA ILE A 236 -3.91 -11.23 -25.96
C ILE A 236 -4.62 -10.15 -26.80
N GLN A 237 -4.71 -8.92 -26.27
CA GLN A 237 -5.23 -7.78 -27.02
C GLN A 237 -4.37 -7.48 -28.27
N GLY A 238 -3.05 -7.51 -28.13
CA GLY A 238 -2.13 -7.33 -29.24
C GLY A 238 -2.33 -8.40 -30.31
N GLN A 239 -2.48 -9.68 -29.92
CA GLN A 239 -2.74 -10.76 -30.88
C GLN A 239 -4.09 -10.60 -31.58
N ALA A 240 -5.15 -10.21 -30.87
CA ALA A 240 -6.44 -9.90 -31.48
C ALA A 240 -6.32 -8.77 -32.52
N THR A 241 -5.53 -7.74 -32.21
CA THR A 241 -5.25 -6.62 -33.12
C THR A 241 -4.47 -7.07 -34.35
N ALA A 242 -3.41 -7.85 -34.16
CA ALA A 242 -2.59 -8.37 -35.24
C ALA A 242 -3.36 -9.31 -36.18
N ASP A 243 -4.22 -10.17 -35.64
CA ASP A 243 -5.06 -11.05 -36.45
C ASP A 243 -6.11 -10.25 -37.23
N GLY A 244 -6.67 -9.20 -36.61
CA GLY A 244 -7.51 -8.23 -37.31
C GLY A 244 -6.78 -7.59 -38.51
N TYR A 245 -5.54 -7.13 -38.33
CA TYR A 245 -4.73 -6.57 -39.43
C TYR A 245 -4.49 -7.57 -40.56
N LYS A 246 -4.20 -8.84 -40.25
CA LYS A 246 -4.01 -9.87 -41.27
C LYS A 246 -5.28 -10.14 -42.07
N GLU A 247 -6.43 -10.16 -41.40
CA GLU A 247 -7.73 -10.43 -42.02
C GLU A 247 -8.22 -9.28 -42.90
N THR A 248 -7.93 -8.04 -42.49
CA THR A 248 -8.33 -6.84 -43.22
C THR A 248 -7.32 -6.41 -44.29
N GLY A 249 -6.19 -7.10 -44.43
CA GLY A 249 -5.17 -6.81 -45.43
C GLY A 249 -4.28 -5.61 -45.08
N VAL A 250 -4.18 -5.24 -43.81
CA VAL A 250 -3.27 -4.18 -43.35
C VAL A 250 -1.83 -4.68 -43.41
N GLU A 251 -1.05 -4.14 -44.35
CA GLU A 251 0.33 -4.58 -44.60
C GLU A 251 1.34 -4.02 -43.59
N GLN A 252 1.06 -2.84 -43.02
CA GLN A 252 1.96 -2.13 -42.11
C GLN A 252 1.21 -1.57 -40.91
N TYR A 253 1.91 -1.49 -39.77
CA TYR A 253 1.42 -0.87 -38.55
C TYR A 253 2.48 0.07 -37.97
N GLU A 254 2.01 1.10 -37.25
CA GLU A 254 2.83 2.05 -36.52
C GLU A 254 2.68 1.82 -35.02
N ILE A 255 3.80 1.87 -34.29
CA ILE A 255 3.80 1.81 -32.83
C ILE A 255 3.27 3.11 -32.25
N CYS A 256 2.23 3.02 -31.41
CA CYS A 256 1.61 4.13 -30.70
C CYS A 256 1.76 3.91 -29.18
N ALA A 257 2.80 4.47 -28.59
CA ALA A 257 3.04 4.44 -27.14
C ALA A 257 2.19 5.48 -26.40
N THR A 258 1.83 5.23 -25.15
CA THR A 258 1.15 6.27 -24.36
C THR A 258 2.05 7.50 -24.22
N LEU A 259 1.50 8.72 -24.35
CA LEU A 259 2.26 9.96 -24.14
C LEU A 259 2.06 10.44 -22.71
N ASP A 260 2.74 9.78 -21.77
CA ASP A 260 2.75 10.16 -20.36
C ASP A 260 4.10 9.90 -19.69
N SER A 261 4.24 10.34 -18.45
CA SER A 261 5.45 10.15 -17.64
C SER A 261 5.81 8.69 -17.34
N HIS A 262 4.81 7.81 -17.30
CA HIS A 262 4.93 6.40 -16.91
C HIS A 262 5.34 5.49 -18.06
N THR A 263 5.37 6.01 -19.28
CA THR A 263 5.77 5.26 -20.47
C THR A 263 7.25 4.90 -20.38
N SER A 264 7.60 3.64 -20.58
CA SER A 264 8.97 3.13 -20.39
C SER A 264 9.93 3.61 -21.47
N GLU A 265 11.23 3.59 -21.20
CA GLU A 265 12.27 3.95 -22.18
C GLU A 265 12.15 3.16 -23.49
N ILE A 266 11.96 1.85 -23.41
CA ILE A 266 11.78 0.97 -24.58
C ILE A 266 10.56 1.43 -25.40
N CYS A 267 9.43 1.71 -24.75
CA CYS A 267 8.22 2.18 -25.44
C CYS A 267 8.42 3.55 -26.09
N ARG A 268 9.14 4.48 -25.43
CA ARG A 268 9.46 5.80 -25.97
C ARG A 268 10.34 5.70 -27.21
N GLU A 269 11.25 4.73 -27.25
CA GLU A 269 12.12 4.49 -28.40
C GLU A 269 11.41 3.82 -29.56
N GLN A 270 10.34 3.06 -29.31
CA GLN A 270 9.56 2.38 -30.33
C GLN A 270 8.46 3.26 -30.93
N ASP A 271 7.97 4.27 -30.20
CA ASP A 271 6.89 5.16 -30.64
C ASP A 271 7.16 5.80 -32.01
N GLY A 272 6.17 5.73 -32.90
CA GLY A 272 6.22 6.24 -34.28
C GLY A 272 6.94 5.34 -35.29
N LYS A 273 7.55 4.22 -34.88
CA LYS A 273 8.18 3.28 -35.82
C LYS A 273 7.13 2.46 -36.56
N VAL A 274 7.36 2.26 -37.86
CA VAL A 274 6.51 1.48 -38.75
C VAL A 274 7.14 0.13 -39.06
N TYR A 275 6.34 -0.92 -39.03
CA TYR A 275 6.77 -2.30 -39.30
C TYR A 275 5.75 -3.03 -40.18
N GLU A 276 6.23 -4.04 -40.91
CA GLU A 276 5.37 -4.94 -41.70
C GLU A 276 4.61 -5.91 -40.79
N THR A 277 3.31 -6.07 -41.01
CA THR A 277 2.44 -7.03 -40.31
C THR A 277 2.97 -8.46 -40.44
N ALA A 278 3.53 -8.82 -41.61
CA ALA A 278 4.07 -10.15 -41.88
C ALA A 278 5.36 -10.48 -41.09
N LYS A 279 6.08 -9.47 -40.59
CA LYS A 279 7.34 -9.62 -39.83
C LYS A 279 7.17 -9.35 -38.34
N MET A 280 5.94 -9.45 -37.84
CA MET A 280 5.61 -9.19 -36.44
C MET A 280 6.29 -10.18 -35.49
N VAL A 281 6.97 -9.65 -34.49
CA VAL A 281 7.62 -10.38 -33.39
C VAL A 281 7.34 -9.63 -32.09
N VAL A 282 6.53 -10.24 -31.24
CA VAL A 282 6.18 -9.71 -29.91
C VAL A 282 7.42 -9.49 -29.06
N GLY A 283 7.49 -8.35 -28.39
CA GLY A 283 8.62 -7.95 -27.55
C GLY A 283 9.79 -7.34 -28.32
N VAL A 284 9.79 -7.39 -29.66
CA VAL A 284 10.87 -6.84 -30.50
C VAL A 284 10.37 -5.66 -31.32
N ASN A 285 9.39 -5.90 -32.20
CA ASN A 285 8.77 -4.87 -33.04
C ASN A 285 7.25 -4.79 -32.84
N TYR A 286 6.68 -5.57 -31.91
CA TYR A 286 5.25 -5.54 -31.58
C TYR A 286 5.05 -5.61 -30.05
N PRO A 287 4.13 -4.82 -29.46
CA PRO A 287 3.86 -4.87 -28.02
C PRO A 287 3.16 -6.18 -27.59
N PRO A 288 3.22 -6.55 -26.30
CA PRO A 288 3.87 -5.84 -25.19
C PRO A 288 5.40 -6.00 -25.20
N PHE A 289 6.12 -4.89 -24.96
CA PHE A 289 7.59 -4.89 -24.87
C PHE A 289 8.12 -5.25 -23.48
N HIS A 290 7.31 -5.06 -22.45
CA HIS A 290 7.68 -5.27 -21.05
C HIS A 290 6.43 -5.53 -20.20
N PRO A 291 6.57 -5.97 -18.94
CA PRO A 291 5.43 -6.06 -18.02
C PRO A 291 4.75 -4.70 -17.82
N HIS A 292 3.43 -4.66 -17.73
CA HIS A 292 2.62 -3.41 -17.71
C HIS A 292 2.83 -2.49 -18.94
N CYS A 293 3.15 -3.07 -20.10
CA CYS A 293 3.22 -2.30 -21.34
C CYS A 293 1.82 -1.79 -21.74
N ARG A 294 1.70 -0.46 -21.88
CA ARG A 294 0.48 0.24 -22.35
C ARG A 294 0.59 0.73 -23.79
N THR A 295 1.67 0.38 -24.48
CA THR A 295 1.87 0.67 -25.89
C THR A 295 0.96 -0.20 -26.76
N THR A 296 0.38 0.42 -27.77
CA THR A 296 -0.47 -0.22 -28.76
C THR A 296 0.05 0.03 -30.18
N THR A 297 -0.64 -0.47 -31.19
CA THR A 297 -0.37 -0.20 -32.61
C THR A 297 -1.56 0.45 -33.29
N VAL A 298 -1.30 1.19 -34.36
CA VAL A 298 -2.32 1.71 -35.29
C VAL A 298 -2.00 1.24 -36.71
N PRO A 299 -3.02 0.95 -37.54
CA PRO A 299 -2.79 0.52 -38.92
C PRO A 299 -2.24 1.69 -39.77
N VAL A 300 -1.31 1.38 -40.68
CA VAL A 300 -0.87 2.32 -41.71
C VAL A 300 -1.66 2.02 -42.98
N ILE A 301 -2.57 2.92 -43.34
CA ILE A 301 -3.44 2.77 -44.51
C ILE A 301 -2.96 3.67 -45.64
N GLU A 302 -2.73 3.10 -46.81
CA GLU A 302 -2.33 3.87 -48.00
C GLU A 302 -3.41 4.91 -48.36
N GLY A 303 -2.99 6.16 -48.60
CA GLY A 303 -3.89 7.26 -48.95
C GLY A 303 -4.63 7.91 -47.77
N TYR A 304 -4.46 7.44 -46.55
CA TYR A 304 -5.01 8.07 -45.35
C TYR A 304 -4.11 9.22 -44.86
N ASP A 305 -4.63 10.45 -44.88
CA ASP A 305 -3.93 11.64 -44.39
C ASP A 305 -4.15 11.85 -42.87
N LYS A 306 -3.15 11.44 -42.07
CA LYS A 306 -3.14 11.61 -40.61
C LYS A 306 -2.74 13.01 -40.13
N SER A 307 -2.48 13.96 -41.04
CA SER A 307 -1.94 15.29 -40.66
C SER A 307 -2.92 16.15 -39.85
N LYS A 308 -4.23 15.90 -40.00
CA LYS A 308 -5.31 16.59 -39.27
C LYS A 308 -5.75 15.87 -38.00
N ASP A 309 -5.21 14.68 -37.78
CA ASP A 309 -5.59 13.84 -36.66
C ASP A 309 -4.83 14.23 -35.40
N THR A 310 -5.41 13.88 -34.25
CA THR A 310 -4.78 14.05 -32.94
C THR A 310 -4.72 12.72 -32.19
N ARG A 311 -3.82 12.63 -31.20
CA ARG A 311 -3.73 11.57 -30.20
C ARG A 311 -3.73 12.18 -28.81
N ILE A 312 -4.01 11.38 -27.79
CA ILE A 312 -4.05 11.84 -26.40
C ILE A 312 -2.67 11.75 -25.77
N ALA A 313 -2.29 12.81 -25.05
CA ALA A 313 -1.19 12.85 -24.12
C ALA A 313 -1.67 13.27 -22.72
N ARG A 314 -0.85 13.05 -21.70
CA ARG A 314 -1.15 13.44 -20.32
C ARG A 314 -0.19 14.52 -19.85
N ASP A 315 -0.72 15.71 -19.56
CA ASP A 315 0.11 16.79 -19.04
C ASP A 315 0.64 16.42 -17.65
N PRO A 316 1.97 16.37 -17.43
CA PRO A 316 2.56 15.90 -16.18
C PRO A 316 2.36 16.88 -15.00
N SER A 317 2.06 18.15 -15.27
CA SER A 317 1.83 19.16 -14.22
C SER A 317 0.40 19.08 -13.67
N THR A 318 -0.58 18.83 -14.53
CA THR A 318 -2.02 18.84 -14.17
C THR A 318 -2.63 17.44 -14.11
N SER A 319 -1.92 16.43 -14.59
CA SER A 319 -2.39 15.06 -14.81
C SER A 319 -3.61 14.96 -15.74
N LYS A 320 -3.96 16.01 -16.49
CA LYS A 320 -5.11 16.03 -17.40
C LYS A 320 -4.75 15.51 -18.80
N ALA A 321 -5.72 14.89 -19.47
CA ALA A 321 -5.62 14.52 -20.86
C ALA A 321 -5.61 15.78 -21.75
N VAL A 322 -4.72 15.80 -22.74
CA VAL A 322 -4.59 16.85 -23.75
C VAL A 322 -4.48 16.21 -25.13
N GLU A 323 -5.00 16.88 -26.15
CA GLU A 323 -4.82 16.43 -27.54
C GLU A 323 -3.52 17.01 -28.12
N VAL A 324 -2.77 16.17 -28.82
CA VAL A 324 -1.56 16.54 -29.57
C VAL A 324 -1.66 15.97 -30.99
N PRO A 325 -0.92 16.48 -31.99
CA PRO A 325 -0.94 15.91 -33.34
C PRO A 325 -0.69 14.40 -33.35
N ALA A 326 -1.42 13.65 -34.18
CA ALA A 326 -1.34 12.18 -34.21
C ALA A 326 0.07 11.67 -34.54
N GLY A 327 0.80 12.36 -35.41
CA GLY A 327 2.19 12.05 -35.74
C GLY A 327 3.22 12.46 -34.70
N MET A 328 2.82 13.13 -33.60
CA MET A 328 3.76 13.55 -32.56
C MET A 328 4.29 12.32 -31.82
N THR A 329 5.61 12.12 -31.90
CA THR A 329 6.32 11.07 -31.17
C THR A 329 6.51 11.46 -29.70
N TYR A 330 6.80 10.48 -28.86
CA TYR A 330 7.12 10.72 -27.45
C TYR A 330 8.27 11.71 -27.25
N ARG A 331 9.30 11.64 -28.10
CA ARG A 331 10.47 12.53 -28.01
C ARG A 331 10.09 13.98 -28.29
N GLU A 332 9.27 14.22 -29.32
CA GLU A 332 8.76 15.54 -29.66
C GLU A 332 7.81 16.07 -28.59
N TRP A 333 6.91 15.21 -28.09
CA TRP A 333 6.02 15.55 -27.00
C TRP A 333 6.81 15.97 -25.74
N LYS A 334 7.80 15.18 -25.33
CA LYS A 334 8.66 15.52 -24.18
C LYS A 334 9.44 16.82 -24.40
N ALA A 335 9.93 17.07 -25.62
CA ALA A 335 10.61 18.32 -25.95
C ALA A 335 9.67 19.53 -25.82
N SER A 336 8.43 19.44 -26.32
CA SER A 336 7.45 20.53 -26.19
C SER A 336 7.08 20.84 -24.74
N LEU A 337 7.11 19.85 -23.84
CA LEU A 337 6.92 20.07 -22.41
C LEU A 337 8.10 20.80 -21.76
N VAL A 338 9.33 20.49 -22.17
CA VAL A 338 10.53 21.20 -21.69
C VAL A 338 10.52 22.65 -22.17
N GLU A 339 10.04 22.92 -23.38
CA GLU A 339 9.85 24.28 -23.89
C GLU A 339 8.77 25.04 -23.11
N LYS A 340 7.66 24.37 -22.78
CA LYS A 340 6.52 24.96 -22.07
C LYS A 340 6.80 25.28 -20.60
N TYR A 341 7.42 24.36 -19.86
CA TYR A 341 7.61 24.43 -18.41
C TYR A 341 9.06 24.70 -17.98
N GLY A 342 10.02 24.52 -18.89
CA GLY A 342 11.44 24.58 -18.57
C GLY A 342 11.99 23.25 -18.03
N ALA A 343 13.29 23.02 -18.25
CA ALA A 343 13.95 21.76 -17.92
C ALA A 343 13.94 21.43 -16.42
N ALA A 344 14.13 22.45 -15.56
CA ALA A 344 14.16 22.27 -14.11
C ALA A 344 12.80 21.84 -13.53
N GLU A 345 11.71 22.45 -14.00
CA GLU A 345 10.35 22.07 -13.58
C GLU A 345 10.01 20.66 -14.04
N MET A 346 10.36 20.32 -15.29
CA MET A 346 10.17 18.97 -15.82
C MET A 346 10.96 17.90 -15.07
N GLU A 347 12.17 18.20 -14.62
CA GLU A 347 12.96 17.30 -13.77
C GLU A 347 12.31 17.14 -12.39
N ALA A 348 11.81 18.22 -11.79
CA ALA A 348 11.10 18.18 -10.52
C ALA A 348 9.82 17.32 -10.60
N LEU A 349 9.01 17.49 -11.66
CA LEU A 349 7.81 16.68 -11.90
C LEU A 349 8.16 15.19 -12.05
N GLN A 350 9.18 14.84 -12.83
CA GLN A 350 9.63 13.45 -12.98
C GLN A 350 10.12 12.85 -11.65
N ASN A 351 10.81 13.62 -10.82
CA ASN A 351 11.29 13.16 -9.52
C ASN A 351 10.14 12.96 -8.51
N LYS A 352 9.11 13.83 -8.56
CA LYS A 352 7.87 13.70 -7.80
C LYS A 352 7.13 12.40 -8.16
N GLU A 353 7.00 12.09 -9.46
CA GLU A 353 6.35 10.86 -9.93
C GLU A 353 7.15 9.59 -9.59
N LYS A 354 8.48 9.59 -9.79
CA LYS A 354 9.33 8.46 -9.36
C LYS A 354 9.23 8.16 -7.87
N SER A 355 8.88 9.17 -7.08
CA SER A 355 8.71 9.07 -5.63
C SER A 355 7.26 8.77 -5.21
N GLU A 356 6.31 8.73 -6.15
CA GLU A 356 4.87 8.67 -5.86
C GLU A 356 4.48 7.52 -4.92
N SER A 357 4.93 6.29 -5.21
CA SER A 357 4.63 5.13 -4.37
C SER A 357 5.17 5.28 -2.94
N LYS A 358 6.39 5.82 -2.80
CA LYS A 358 7.01 6.07 -1.48
C LYS A 358 6.27 7.19 -0.74
N ASP A 359 5.88 8.23 -1.47
CA ASP A 359 5.14 9.37 -0.94
C ASP A 359 3.74 8.95 -0.50
N PHE A 360 3.08 8.06 -1.24
CA PHE A 360 1.77 7.54 -0.90
C PHE A 360 1.84 6.69 0.36
N ALA A 361 2.85 5.81 0.48
CA ALA A 361 3.10 5.07 1.71
C ALA A 361 3.37 6.00 2.90
N GLN A 362 4.15 7.07 2.68
CA GLN A 362 4.40 8.09 3.69
C GLN A 362 3.10 8.83 4.08
N TYR A 363 2.27 9.21 3.11
CA TYR A 363 0.98 9.84 3.30
C TYR A 363 0.05 8.96 4.17
N GLN A 364 -0.07 7.67 3.85
CA GLN A 364 -0.88 6.74 4.66
C GLN A 364 -0.35 6.59 6.08
N LYS A 365 0.97 6.51 6.25
CA LYS A 365 1.60 6.46 7.58
C LYS A 365 1.27 7.72 8.40
N TYR A 366 1.40 8.89 7.79
CA TYR A 366 1.11 10.16 8.46
C TYR A 366 -0.38 10.27 8.77
N LYS A 367 -1.26 9.91 7.83
CA LYS A 367 -2.71 9.94 8.02
C LYS A 367 -3.16 9.03 9.16
N ALA A 368 -2.56 7.85 9.30
CA ALA A 368 -2.84 6.93 10.40
C ALA A 368 -2.39 7.48 11.77
N ALA A 369 -1.29 8.23 11.82
CA ALA A 369 -0.72 8.74 13.08
C ALA A 369 -1.26 10.10 13.52
N ILE A 370 -1.42 11.04 12.59
CA ILE A 370 -1.73 12.45 12.86
C ILE A 370 -2.90 13.01 12.02
N GLY A 371 -3.61 12.12 11.31
CA GLY A 371 -4.95 12.33 10.74
C GLY A 371 -5.28 13.74 10.26
N GLY A 372 -5.97 14.51 11.12
CA GLY A 372 -6.53 15.82 10.81
C GLY A 372 -5.51 16.91 10.44
N GLN A 373 -4.23 16.70 10.74
CA GLN A 373 -3.15 17.64 10.41
C GLN A 373 -2.49 17.33 9.06
N VAL A 374 -2.78 16.17 8.48
CA VAL A 374 -2.28 15.78 7.16
C VAL A 374 -3.20 16.38 6.08
N PRO A 375 -2.65 16.88 4.96
CA PRO A 375 -3.47 17.30 3.83
C PRO A 375 -4.53 16.27 3.45
N LYS A 376 -5.76 16.73 3.14
CA LYS A 376 -6.91 15.86 2.90
C LYS A 376 -6.72 14.89 1.75
N THR A 377 -5.94 15.28 0.74
CA THR A 377 -5.67 14.50 -0.46
C THR A 377 -4.17 14.22 -0.59
N PHE A 378 -3.83 13.12 -1.26
CA PHE A 378 -2.45 12.77 -1.56
C PHE A 378 -1.75 13.82 -2.44
N ALA A 379 -2.47 14.40 -3.41
CA ALA A 379 -1.94 15.49 -4.24
C ALA A 379 -1.49 16.70 -3.40
N ASN A 380 -2.31 17.14 -2.44
CA ASN A 380 -1.96 18.24 -1.55
C ASN A 380 -0.81 17.87 -0.60
N PHE A 381 -0.66 16.59 -0.26
CA PHE A 381 0.47 16.11 0.53
C PHE A 381 1.78 16.20 -0.22
N GLN A 382 1.83 15.80 -1.50
CA GLN A 382 3.03 15.97 -2.31
C GLN A 382 3.32 17.44 -2.59
N GLU A 383 2.28 18.25 -2.80
CA GLU A 383 2.42 19.70 -2.97
C GLU A 383 3.09 20.35 -1.74
N LEU A 384 2.59 20.04 -0.55
CA LEU A 384 3.20 20.45 0.72
C LEU A 384 4.67 20.01 0.79
N LYS A 385 4.96 18.75 0.45
CA LYS A 385 6.29 18.15 0.58
C LYS A 385 7.34 18.78 -0.33
N TYR A 386 7.01 19.06 -1.59
CA TYR A 386 7.99 19.51 -2.58
C TYR A 386 8.01 21.02 -2.78
N ASN A 387 6.90 21.72 -2.49
CA ASN A 387 6.76 23.15 -2.79
C ASN A 387 6.67 24.02 -1.52
N ASN A 388 6.54 23.45 -0.32
CA ASN A 388 6.50 24.19 0.93
C ASN A 388 7.40 23.58 2.02
N THR A 389 8.69 23.91 1.96
CA THR A 389 9.73 23.36 2.85
C THR A 389 9.44 23.61 4.34
N GLU A 390 8.95 24.79 4.70
CA GLU A 390 8.73 25.16 6.10
C GLU A 390 7.59 24.37 6.73
N GLU A 391 6.41 24.35 6.08
CA GLU A 391 5.27 23.58 6.56
C GLU A 391 5.52 22.07 6.49
N TRP A 392 6.32 21.61 5.51
CA TRP A 392 6.74 20.21 5.45
C TRP A 392 7.61 19.81 6.64
N GLU A 393 8.63 20.60 6.99
CA GLU A 393 9.47 20.31 8.16
C GLU A 393 8.67 20.44 9.47
N ARG A 394 7.68 21.34 9.52
CA ARG A 394 6.72 21.41 10.63
C ARG A 394 5.90 20.12 10.76
N LEU A 395 5.24 19.66 9.69
CA LEU A 395 4.43 18.44 9.69
C LEU A 395 5.27 17.19 10.04
N LYS A 396 6.47 17.09 9.45
CA LYS A 396 7.42 16.00 9.70
C LYS A 396 7.93 16.00 11.13
N GLY A 397 8.22 17.16 11.70
CA GLY A 397 8.59 17.29 13.10
C GLY A 397 7.45 16.94 14.04
N TYR A 398 6.22 17.38 13.74
CA TYR A 398 5.02 17.01 14.50
C TYR A 398 4.77 15.51 14.48
N PHE A 399 4.86 14.87 13.31
CA PHE A 399 4.77 13.41 13.19
C PHE A 399 5.75 12.68 14.12
N ARG A 400 7.03 13.09 14.13
CA ARG A 400 8.05 12.52 15.03
C ARG A 400 7.76 12.81 16.50
N TYR A 401 7.13 13.93 16.79
CA TYR A 401 6.72 14.31 18.14
C TYR A 401 5.61 13.38 18.65
N CYS A 402 4.58 13.12 17.83
CA CYS A 402 3.50 12.18 18.15
C CYS A 402 3.96 10.72 18.23
N GLU A 403 5.00 10.32 17.49
CA GLU A 403 5.59 8.97 17.65
C GLU A 403 6.14 8.77 19.09
N LYS A 404 6.58 9.84 19.76
CA LYS A 404 7.03 9.79 21.17
C LYS A 404 5.91 10.11 22.16
N TYR A 405 5.00 10.99 21.79
CA TYR A 405 3.94 11.51 22.64
C TYR A 405 2.58 11.45 21.92
N PRO A 406 1.92 10.27 21.90
CA PRO A 406 0.69 10.06 21.10
C PRO A 406 -0.48 10.97 21.47
N GLN A 407 -0.51 11.50 22.69
CA GLN A 407 -1.52 12.43 23.19
C GLN A 407 -1.32 13.87 22.69
N ALA A 408 -0.13 14.22 22.20
CA ALA A 408 0.19 15.58 21.79
C ALA A 408 -0.64 16.01 20.58
N GLN A 409 -1.16 17.24 20.64
CA GLN A 409 -1.77 17.93 19.50
C GLN A 409 -0.75 18.89 18.85
N ILE A 410 -1.06 19.40 17.66
CA ILE A 410 -0.11 20.20 16.85
C ILE A 410 0.34 21.48 17.56
N GLU A 411 -0.56 22.10 18.32
CA GLU A 411 -0.33 23.30 19.11
C GLU A 411 0.78 23.05 20.15
N HIS A 412 0.80 21.88 20.77
CA HIS A 412 1.82 21.51 21.75
C HIS A 412 3.20 21.36 21.10
N TYR A 413 3.26 20.82 19.88
CA TYR A 413 4.50 20.76 19.12
C TYR A 413 4.96 22.15 18.66
N ASP A 414 4.04 23.04 18.27
CA ASP A 414 4.38 24.41 17.90
C ASP A 414 4.90 25.22 19.09
N ILE A 415 4.26 25.11 20.26
CA ILE A 415 4.75 25.68 21.52
C ILE A 415 6.15 25.15 21.81
N TYR A 416 6.34 23.82 21.76
CA TYR A 416 7.63 23.19 21.98
C TYR A 416 8.71 23.76 21.03
N ARG A 417 8.40 23.89 19.74
CA ARG A 417 9.31 24.41 18.72
C ARG A 417 9.66 25.89 18.95
N GLU A 418 8.68 26.74 19.25
CA GLU A 418 8.91 28.18 19.49
C GLU A 418 9.67 28.44 20.80
N LEU A 419 9.39 27.68 21.87
CA LEU A 419 10.18 27.77 23.10
C LEU A 419 11.63 27.36 22.85
N HIS A 420 11.85 26.29 22.08
CA HIS A 420 13.20 25.85 21.72
C HIS A 420 13.96 26.88 20.88
N SER A 421 13.31 27.57 19.94
CA SER A 421 13.96 28.62 19.13
C SER A 421 14.35 29.85 19.96
N LYS A 422 13.62 30.12 21.06
CA LYS A 422 13.95 31.13 22.08
C LYS A 422 14.96 30.65 23.14
N GLY A 423 15.49 29.44 23.01
CA GLY A 423 16.49 28.86 23.93
C GLY A 423 15.91 28.22 25.21
N ILE A 424 14.58 28.09 25.31
CA ILE A 424 13.90 27.63 26.53
C ILE A 424 13.74 26.09 26.54
N LYS A 425 14.58 25.45 27.36
CA LYS A 425 14.75 24.00 27.66
C LYS A 425 13.64 23.26 28.44
N ASN A 426 12.34 23.43 28.17
CA ASN A 426 11.29 23.02 29.15
C ASN A 426 10.82 21.55 29.14
N GLY A 427 11.44 20.66 28.38
CA GLY A 427 10.94 19.28 28.20
C GLY A 427 9.78 19.23 27.19
N ALA A 428 9.08 18.09 27.12
CA ALA A 428 8.02 17.90 26.15
C ALA A 428 6.74 18.63 26.58
N ILE A 429 6.18 19.48 25.72
CA ILE A 429 4.88 20.13 25.93
C ILE A 429 3.76 19.19 25.49
N LEU A 430 2.75 19.00 26.32
CA LEU A 430 1.68 18.01 26.19
C LEU A 430 0.34 18.60 26.66
N PRO A 431 -0.79 18.00 26.26
CA PRO A 431 -2.07 18.35 26.86
C PRO A 431 -2.03 18.13 28.38
N PRO A 432 -2.71 18.99 29.15
CA PRO A 432 -2.74 18.88 30.60
C PRO A 432 -3.37 17.55 31.03
N GLU A 433 -2.67 16.80 31.87
CA GLU A 433 -3.18 15.59 32.49
C GLU A 433 -3.84 15.91 33.83
N LYS A 434 -4.96 15.26 34.14
CA LYS A 434 -5.56 15.38 35.49
C LYS A 434 -4.69 14.64 36.49
N VAL A 435 -4.07 15.36 37.40
CA VAL A 435 -3.22 14.83 38.46
C VAL A 435 -3.66 15.41 39.79
N THR A 436 -4.04 14.54 40.73
CA THR A 436 -4.24 14.96 42.13
C THR A 436 -2.88 14.98 42.83
N SER A 437 -2.48 16.15 43.31
CA SER A 437 -1.25 16.33 44.07
C SER A 437 -1.50 17.10 45.36
N TYR A 438 -0.72 16.84 46.40
CA TYR A 438 -0.82 17.54 47.67
C TYR A 438 0.50 18.24 48.04
N ILE A 439 0.41 19.26 48.91
CA ILE A 439 1.59 19.87 49.53
C ILE A 439 2.08 18.97 50.66
N LEU A 440 3.35 18.56 50.62
CA LEU A 440 3.94 17.74 51.67
C LEU A 440 4.10 18.59 52.95
N LYS A 441 3.50 18.14 54.07
CA LYS A 441 3.46 18.89 55.36
C LYS A 441 4.55 18.47 56.35
N ASP A 442 5.44 17.53 55.99
CA ASP A 442 6.43 16.96 56.91
C ASP A 442 7.85 17.57 56.75
N PRO A 443 8.38 18.27 57.79
CA PRO A 443 9.71 18.86 57.78
C PRO A 443 10.89 17.89 57.93
N ALA A 444 10.66 16.59 58.17
CA ALA A 444 11.74 15.59 58.38
C ALA A 444 12.15 14.80 57.12
N ALA A 445 11.45 14.97 55.98
CA ALA A 445 11.81 14.29 54.73
C ALA A 445 13.11 14.87 54.14
N LYS A 446 14.09 14.00 53.83
CA LYS A 446 15.37 14.38 53.19
C LYS A 446 15.12 14.95 51.78
N ASP A 447 14.97 16.28 51.76
CA ASP A 447 14.99 17.25 50.66
C ASP A 447 13.64 17.59 49.97
N PRO A 448 13.23 18.88 49.85
CA PRO A 448 13.86 20.13 50.31
C PRO A 448 12.95 21.01 51.21
N TYR A 449 13.37 21.16 52.47
CA TYR A 449 12.86 22.10 53.49
C TYR A 449 12.77 23.57 52.99
N HIS A 450 13.63 23.98 52.05
CA HIS A 450 13.64 25.34 51.48
C HIS A 450 12.51 25.65 50.50
N ILE A 451 11.88 24.64 49.91
CA ILE A 451 10.82 24.84 48.92
C ILE A 451 9.46 24.93 49.60
N MET A 452 9.22 24.11 50.64
CA MET A 452 8.03 24.19 51.49
C MET A 452 7.94 25.52 52.25
N LYS A 453 9.08 26.06 52.68
CA LYS A 453 9.16 27.38 53.33
C LYS A 453 8.65 28.51 52.42
N ARG A 454 9.01 28.49 51.13
CA ARG A 454 8.55 29.51 50.16
C ARG A 454 7.06 29.41 49.82
N MET A 455 6.49 28.20 49.82
CA MET A 455 5.04 28.02 49.63
C MET A 455 4.25 28.49 50.85
N ALA A 456 4.76 28.19 52.06
CA ALA A 456 4.19 28.67 53.32
C ALA A 456 4.31 30.21 53.49
N GLU A 457 5.43 30.81 53.10
CA GLU A 457 5.63 32.27 53.09
C GLU A 457 4.69 33.02 52.12
N ARG A 458 4.14 32.31 51.12
CA ARG A 458 3.23 32.86 50.10
C ARG A 458 1.76 32.52 50.35
N ASN A 459 1.42 31.86 51.46
CA ASN A 459 0.06 31.41 51.81
C ASN A 459 -0.64 30.58 50.72
N ILE A 460 0.11 29.81 49.92
CA ILE A 460 -0.46 28.99 48.85
C ILE A 460 -1.19 27.78 49.46
N THR A 461 -2.45 27.62 49.09
CA THR A 461 -3.35 26.55 49.58
C THR A 461 -3.39 25.35 48.61
N ASP A 462 -3.75 24.16 49.12
CA ASP A 462 -3.98 22.98 48.27
C ASP A 462 -5.07 23.26 47.20
N ASP A 463 -6.08 24.08 47.50
CA ASP A 463 -7.14 24.49 46.56
C ASP A 463 -6.59 25.31 45.38
N GLU A 464 -5.61 26.19 45.62
CA GLU A 464 -4.94 26.95 44.55
C GLU A 464 -4.08 26.05 43.67
N VAL A 465 -3.41 25.05 44.26
CA VAL A 465 -2.66 24.03 43.52
C VAL A 465 -3.59 23.29 42.57
N HIS A 466 -4.73 22.81 43.07
CA HIS A 466 -5.74 22.12 42.27
C HIS A 466 -6.32 23.03 41.19
N SER A 467 -6.64 24.28 41.52
CA SER A 467 -7.17 25.26 40.56
C SER A 467 -6.22 25.50 39.38
N PHE A 468 -4.92 25.62 39.62
CA PHE A 468 -3.94 25.80 38.54
C PHE A 468 -3.70 24.54 37.72
N VAL A 469 -3.76 23.36 38.33
CA VAL A 469 -3.65 22.10 37.58
C VAL A 469 -4.88 21.88 36.70
N ASP A 470 -6.08 22.09 37.24
CA ASP A 470 -7.34 21.92 36.52
C ASP A 470 -7.55 22.98 35.43
N GLY A 471 -7.07 24.21 35.67
CA GLY A 471 -7.11 25.32 34.72
C GLY A 471 -5.91 25.40 33.77
N ALA A 472 -5.05 24.37 33.73
CA ALA A 472 -3.86 24.37 32.90
C ALA A 472 -4.21 24.36 31.40
N LEU A 473 -3.52 25.19 30.61
CA LEU A 473 -3.62 25.22 29.15
C LEU A 473 -2.67 24.19 28.51
N ALA A 474 -1.52 23.95 29.14
CA ALA A 474 -0.52 23.00 28.70
C ALA A 474 0.26 22.44 29.89
N MET A 475 0.92 21.30 29.67
CA MET A 475 1.78 20.66 30.65
C MET A 475 3.15 20.37 30.02
N SER A 476 4.25 20.68 30.71
CA SER A 476 5.55 20.12 30.34
C SER A 476 5.85 18.84 31.11
N SER A 477 6.29 17.82 30.40
CA SER A 477 6.76 16.54 30.94
C SER A 477 8.28 16.51 30.90
N GLN A 478 8.88 16.32 32.07
CA GLN A 478 10.32 16.31 32.30
C GLN A 478 10.72 15.01 33.01
N TRP A 479 12.01 14.67 32.92
CA TRP A 479 12.58 13.48 33.58
C TRP A 479 11.77 12.20 33.29
N ASN A 480 11.49 11.94 32.00
CA ASN A 480 10.68 10.81 31.53
C ASN A 480 9.29 10.73 32.19
N GLY A 481 8.67 11.88 32.47
CA GLY A 481 7.33 11.97 33.03
C GLY A 481 7.27 11.90 34.56
N THR A 482 8.40 11.83 35.27
CA THR A 482 8.41 11.85 36.74
C THR A 482 8.28 13.25 37.34
N ARG A 483 8.49 14.29 36.52
CA ARG A 483 8.23 15.69 36.86
C ARG A 483 7.30 16.30 35.81
N LYS A 484 6.23 16.94 36.27
CA LYS A 484 5.27 17.63 35.40
C LYS A 484 5.14 19.09 35.84
N VAL A 485 5.01 19.99 34.88
CA VAL A 485 4.77 21.42 35.13
C VAL A 485 3.49 21.83 34.41
N PHE A 486 2.51 22.31 35.16
CA PHE A 486 1.22 22.75 34.67
C PHE A 486 1.24 24.27 34.50
N TYR A 487 0.86 24.74 33.32
CA TYR A 487 0.84 26.15 32.97
C TYR A 487 -0.60 26.64 32.84
N SER A 488 -1.07 27.45 33.79
CA SER A 488 -2.42 28.02 33.78
C SER A 488 -2.37 29.55 33.75
N PRO A 489 -3.46 30.23 33.32
CA PRO A 489 -3.51 31.69 33.34
C PRO A 489 -3.37 32.29 34.76
N GLY A 490 -3.74 31.54 35.80
CA GLY A 490 -3.67 31.96 37.20
C GLY A 490 -2.31 31.71 37.86
N GLY A 491 -1.56 30.72 37.38
CA GLY A 491 -0.30 30.30 37.98
C GLY A 491 0.30 29.04 37.36
N VAL A 492 1.50 28.68 37.83
CA VAL A 492 2.25 27.50 37.39
C VAL A 492 2.46 26.56 38.56
N THR A 493 2.15 25.28 38.37
CA THR A 493 2.32 24.24 39.39
C THR A 493 3.30 23.16 38.91
N VAL A 494 4.35 22.91 39.67
CA VAL A 494 5.30 21.82 39.46
C VAL A 494 4.95 20.67 40.38
N VAL A 495 4.68 19.50 39.82
CA VAL A 495 4.50 18.27 40.58
C VAL A 495 5.62 17.27 40.27
N THR A 496 5.92 16.40 41.23
CA THR A 496 6.90 15.32 41.07
C THR A 496 6.33 14.04 41.68
N LYS A 497 6.65 12.90 41.08
CA LYS A 497 6.20 11.60 41.58
C LYS A 497 7.03 11.17 42.80
N LEU A 498 6.36 10.73 43.87
CA LEU A 498 6.96 10.17 45.08
C LEU A 498 6.22 8.87 45.42
N GLY A 499 6.84 7.71 45.18
CA GLY A 499 6.13 6.43 45.25
C GLY A 499 5.02 6.37 44.19
N ASP A 500 3.79 6.13 44.62
CA ASP A 500 2.60 6.14 43.77
C ASP A 500 1.87 7.50 43.74
N ASP A 501 2.28 8.44 44.61
CA ASP A 501 1.65 9.74 44.78
C ASP A 501 2.35 10.85 43.97
N TRP A 502 1.63 11.97 43.78
CA TRP A 502 2.17 13.20 43.23
C TRP A 502 2.26 14.28 44.30
N ILE A 503 3.44 14.87 44.45
CA ILE A 503 3.67 15.96 45.39
C ILE A 503 3.82 17.28 44.64
N ALA A 504 3.12 18.32 45.10
CA ALA A 504 3.32 19.68 44.61
C ALA A 504 4.65 20.20 45.16
N LYS A 505 5.64 20.35 44.28
CA LYS A 505 6.96 20.86 44.65
C LYS A 505 7.02 22.37 44.59
N THR A 506 6.48 23.03 43.58
CA THR A 506 6.62 24.50 43.48
C THR A 506 5.42 25.09 42.79
N VAL A 507 4.93 26.22 43.30
CA VAL A 507 3.75 26.91 42.79
C VAL A 507 4.08 28.40 42.71
N TRP A 508 3.81 28.99 41.55
CA TRP A 508 3.97 30.41 41.31
C TRP A 508 2.64 30.98 40.89
N SER A 509 2.17 32.02 41.58
CA SER A 509 1.07 32.83 41.08
C SER A 509 1.55 33.69 39.91
N LYS A 510 0.63 34.17 39.07
CA LYS A 510 0.95 35.11 37.99
C LYS A 510 1.75 36.34 38.46
N ALA A 511 1.54 36.80 39.70
CA ALA A 511 2.25 37.95 40.27
C ALA A 511 3.76 37.69 40.49
N ASP A 512 4.16 36.42 40.55
CA ASP A 512 5.54 35.99 40.80
C ASP A 512 6.32 35.59 39.53
N PHE A 513 5.75 35.77 38.34
CA PHE A 513 6.39 35.32 37.09
C PHE A 513 7.59 36.20 36.71
N ASP A 514 8.74 35.55 36.54
CA ASP A 514 9.91 36.16 35.92
C ASP A 514 9.73 36.31 34.39
N GLU A 515 10.65 37.03 33.74
CA GLU A 515 10.62 37.32 32.30
C GLU A 515 10.56 36.03 31.44
N GLN A 516 11.26 34.98 31.88
CA GLN A 516 11.25 33.69 31.20
C GLN A 516 9.87 33.02 31.30
N MET A 517 9.23 33.04 32.48
CA MET A 517 7.90 32.48 32.69
C MET A 517 6.81 33.26 31.94
N GLN A 518 6.93 34.59 31.89
CA GLN A 518 6.06 35.42 31.07
C GLN A 518 6.16 35.02 29.59
N THR A 519 7.38 34.86 29.07
CA THR A 519 7.62 34.39 27.69
C THR A 519 6.99 33.01 27.44
N ILE A 520 7.10 32.08 28.40
CA ILE A 520 6.51 30.74 28.28
C ILE A 520 4.99 30.83 28.18
N MET A 521 4.36 31.62 29.05
CA MET A 521 2.92 31.80 29.08
C MET A 521 2.41 32.50 27.81
N GLU A 522 3.11 33.50 27.30
CA GLU A 522 2.78 34.17 26.04
C GLU A 522 2.75 33.20 24.86
N VAL A 523 3.77 32.34 24.74
CA VAL A 523 3.83 31.33 23.67
C VAL A 523 2.70 30.30 23.83
N ILE A 524 2.44 29.83 25.05
CA ILE A 524 1.33 28.88 25.30
C ILE A 524 -0.01 29.50 24.93
N GLU A 525 -0.28 30.72 25.40
CA GLU A 525 -1.54 31.41 25.12
C GLU A 525 -1.73 31.69 23.64
N LYS A 526 -0.67 32.07 22.92
CA LYS A 526 -0.68 32.29 21.47
C LYS A 526 -1.25 31.09 20.71
N TYR A 527 -0.80 29.88 21.03
CA TYR A 527 -1.20 28.67 20.31
C TYR A 527 -2.48 28.02 20.84
N VAL A 528 -2.76 28.12 22.14
CA VAL A 528 -3.96 27.51 22.74
C VAL A 528 -5.21 28.40 22.56
N LYS A 529 -5.09 29.74 22.63
CA LYS A 529 -6.24 30.65 22.44
C LYS A 529 -6.54 30.94 20.96
N GLY A 530 -5.57 30.77 20.06
CA GLY A 530 -5.73 31.02 18.62
C GLY A 530 -6.61 30.00 17.87
N ASN A 531 -6.99 28.90 18.52
CA ASN A 531 -7.78 27.79 17.93
C ASN A 531 -9.22 27.67 18.49
N ASN A 532 -9.71 28.67 19.23
CA ASN A 532 -11.10 28.76 19.71
C ASN A 532 -11.95 29.70 18.85
#